data_AF-A0A7W6IHK2-F1
#
_entry.id   AF-A0A7W6IHK2-F1
#
_cell.length_a   1.000
_cell.length_b   1.000
_cell.length_c   1.000
_cell.angle_alpha   90.00
_cell.angle_beta   90.00
_cell.angle_gamma   90.00
#
_symmetry.space_group_name_H-M   'P 1'
#
loop_
_entity.id
_entity.type
_entity.pdbx_description
1 polymer ?
#
loop_
_entity_poly.entity_id
_entity_poly.type
_entity_poly.pdbx_seq_one_letter_code
_entity_poly.pdbx_strand_id
1 'polypeptide(L)'
;MKKIVIIISALAVSVCAALVAQAQSPNDEMHALAVNKPGADRFPVVEFWKDRIAAMNAAYVRNSAELSFMRKLAPDENGPWTILWKEIKDGDNVVIASIVLDNTSEDGCAASANSSASAVSWAEDCPAKIVTILPTGEKKAQDTRACYQWFPLGSRGDLAEPDERTYATYDPSERTVSFRVTAKGKFVRSCTKNVEVR
;
A
#
# COMPACT_ATOMS: atom_id res chain seq x y z
N MET A 1 30.74 -39.05 -54.92
CA MET A 1 29.95 -37.85 -54.58
C MET A 1 29.34 -38.05 -53.19
N LYS A 2 29.91 -37.42 -52.15
CA LYS A 2 29.43 -37.55 -50.76
C LYS A 2 28.45 -36.40 -50.46
N LYS A 3 27.21 -36.73 -50.06
CA LYS A 3 26.22 -35.76 -49.61
C LYS A 3 26.53 -35.38 -48.15
N ILE A 4 26.79 -34.10 -47.90
CA ILE A 4 26.92 -33.54 -46.56
C ILE A 4 25.50 -33.11 -46.13
N VAL A 5 24.98 -33.75 -45.09
CA VAL A 5 23.72 -33.36 -44.45
C VAL A 5 24.07 -32.36 -43.36
N ILE A 6 23.69 -31.10 -43.55
CA ILE A 6 23.83 -30.04 -42.55
C ILE A 6 22.56 -30.06 -41.70
N ILE A 7 22.65 -30.60 -40.49
CA ILE A 7 21.60 -30.50 -39.48
C ILE A 7 21.75 -29.13 -38.82
N ILE A 8 20.87 -28.19 -39.17
CA ILE A 8 20.77 -26.90 -38.49
C ILE A 8 19.97 -27.15 -37.21
N SER A 9 20.68 -27.42 -36.12
CA SER A 9 20.10 -27.46 -34.78
C SER A 9 19.68 -26.04 -34.40
N ALA A 10 18.39 -25.75 -34.49
CA ALA A 10 17.80 -24.56 -33.91
C ALA A 10 17.95 -24.64 -32.38
N LEU A 11 18.96 -23.95 -31.83
CA LEU A 11 18.96 -23.62 -30.41
C LEU A 11 17.77 -22.68 -30.19
N ALA A 12 16.70 -23.23 -29.61
CA ALA A 12 15.69 -22.44 -28.93
C ALA A 12 16.43 -21.69 -27.81
N VAL A 13 16.77 -20.43 -28.07
CA VAL A 13 17.13 -19.48 -27.02
C VAL A 13 15.87 -19.35 -26.19
N SER A 14 15.80 -20.13 -25.12
CA SER A 14 14.89 -19.87 -24.02
C SER A 14 15.27 -18.49 -23.51
N VAL A 15 14.54 -17.49 -24.00
CA VAL A 15 14.53 -16.18 -23.40
C VAL A 15 13.90 -16.41 -22.04
N CYS A 16 14.74 -16.74 -21.04
CA CYS A 16 14.47 -16.38 -19.67
C CYS A 16 14.26 -14.87 -19.72
N ALA A 17 13.00 -14.45 -19.89
CA ALA A 17 12.55 -13.17 -19.40
C ALA A 17 12.90 -13.24 -17.91
N ALA A 18 14.09 -12.73 -17.60
CA ALA A 18 14.44 -12.44 -16.24
C ALA A 18 13.25 -11.64 -15.73
N LEU A 19 12.55 -12.18 -14.74
CA LEU A 19 11.78 -11.38 -13.82
C LEU A 19 12.75 -10.30 -13.40
N VAL A 20 12.65 -9.14 -14.05
CA VAL A 20 13.32 -7.95 -13.59
C VAL A 20 12.59 -7.71 -12.28
N ALA A 21 13.17 -8.22 -11.20
CA ALA A 21 12.91 -7.70 -9.89
C ALA A 21 13.21 -6.21 -10.04
N GLN A 22 12.17 -5.41 -10.32
CA GLN A 22 12.24 -3.96 -10.39
C GLN A 22 13.00 -3.57 -9.13
N ALA A 23 14.26 -3.15 -9.33
CA ALA A 23 15.15 -2.80 -8.24
C ALA A 23 14.44 -1.67 -7.50
N GLN A 24 14.13 -1.89 -6.22
CA GLN A 24 13.45 -0.87 -5.44
C GLN A 24 14.33 0.35 -5.34
N SER A 25 13.75 1.49 -5.69
CA SER A 25 14.33 2.78 -5.36
C SER A 25 13.56 3.39 -4.19
N PRO A 26 14.15 4.32 -3.44
CA PRO A 26 13.38 5.19 -2.53
C PRO A 26 12.18 5.85 -3.23
N ASN A 27 12.23 5.98 -4.56
CA ASN A 27 11.12 6.50 -5.35
C ASN A 27 9.95 5.52 -5.48
N ASP A 28 10.01 4.30 -4.94
CA ASP A 28 8.91 3.32 -4.91
C ASP A 28 8.19 3.28 -3.55
N GLU A 29 8.76 3.95 -2.54
CA GLU A 29 8.19 4.07 -1.20
C GLU A 29 6.83 4.79 -1.25
N MET A 30 5.88 4.34 -0.43
CA MET A 30 4.60 5.02 -0.25
C MET A 30 4.73 6.15 0.76
N HIS A 31 4.10 7.29 0.48
CA HIS A 31 4.09 8.45 1.35
C HIS A 31 3.07 8.30 2.48
N ALA A 32 3.44 8.69 3.69
CA ALA A 32 2.52 8.75 4.83
C ALA A 32 1.78 10.09 4.87
N LEU A 33 0.44 10.03 4.79
CA LEU A 33 -0.45 11.17 4.99
C LEU A 33 -1.20 11.01 6.31
N ALA A 34 -0.86 11.82 7.31
CA ALA A 34 -1.61 11.92 8.54
C ALA A 34 -2.91 12.72 8.32
N VAL A 35 -4.05 12.06 8.45
CA VAL A 35 -5.37 12.58 8.06
C VAL A 35 -5.90 13.66 9.03
N ASN A 36 -5.35 13.71 10.24
CA ASN A 36 -5.70 14.74 11.22
C ASN A 36 -4.92 16.05 11.05
N LYS A 37 -3.94 16.12 10.12
CA LYS A 37 -3.16 17.35 9.90
C LYS A 37 -4.01 18.34 9.09
N PRO A 38 -4.03 19.64 9.43
CA PRO A 38 -4.71 20.65 8.62
C PRO A 38 -4.27 20.59 7.15
N GLY A 39 -5.22 20.61 6.22
CA GLY A 39 -4.95 20.55 4.78
C GLY A 39 -4.82 19.14 4.20
N ALA A 40 -4.94 18.07 5.01
CA ALA A 40 -4.92 16.70 4.51
C ALA A 40 -6.09 16.41 3.53
N ASP A 41 -7.22 17.08 3.72
CA ASP A 41 -8.40 17.05 2.86
C ASP A 41 -8.13 17.45 1.40
N ARG A 42 -7.04 18.19 1.15
CA ARG A 42 -6.64 18.60 -0.21
C ARG A 42 -6.01 17.48 -1.02
N PHE A 43 -5.58 16.39 -0.39
CA PHE A 43 -4.97 15.26 -1.09
C PHE A 43 -6.08 14.35 -1.66
N PRO A 44 -6.08 14.06 -2.98
CA PRO A 44 -7.14 13.25 -3.61
C PRO A 44 -7.37 11.90 -2.93
N VAL A 45 -6.31 11.31 -2.38
CA VAL A 45 -6.38 10.02 -1.69
C VAL A 45 -7.35 10.03 -0.51
N VAL A 46 -7.54 11.16 0.19
CA VAL A 46 -8.46 11.26 1.33
C VAL A 46 -9.91 11.07 0.89
N GLU A 47 -10.28 11.59 -0.28
CA GLU A 47 -11.62 11.43 -0.85
C GLU A 47 -11.99 9.95 -1.02
N PHE A 48 -11.02 9.13 -1.44
CA PHE A 48 -11.24 7.70 -1.67
C PHE A 48 -11.47 6.90 -0.39
N TRP A 49 -11.02 7.43 0.74
CA TRP A 49 -11.13 6.79 2.04
C TRP A 49 -12.16 7.44 2.97
N LYS A 50 -12.92 8.45 2.49
CA LYS A 50 -13.83 9.25 3.33
C LYS A 50 -14.79 8.40 4.17
N ASP A 51 -15.39 7.37 3.57
CA ASP A 51 -16.40 6.53 4.24
C ASP A 51 -15.73 5.64 5.30
N ARG A 52 -14.52 5.14 5.00
CA ARG A 52 -13.72 4.34 5.94
C ARG A 52 -13.21 5.20 7.10
N ILE A 53 -12.73 6.40 6.83
CA ILE A 53 -12.31 7.38 7.84
C ILE A 53 -13.48 7.72 8.76
N ALA A 54 -14.67 7.94 8.20
CA ALA A 54 -15.88 8.20 8.99
C ALA A 54 -16.22 7.02 9.91
N ALA A 55 -16.13 5.78 9.41
CA ALA A 55 -16.33 4.57 10.22
C ALA A 55 -15.29 4.45 11.35
N MET A 56 -14.01 4.71 11.05
CA MET A 56 -12.93 4.70 12.03
C MET A 56 -13.10 5.79 13.09
N ASN A 57 -13.51 7.00 12.69
CA ASN A 57 -13.83 8.10 13.62
C ASN A 57 -14.98 7.70 14.55
N ALA A 58 -16.05 7.10 14.01
CA ALA A 58 -17.18 6.64 14.81
C ALA A 58 -16.78 5.55 15.81
N ALA A 59 -15.94 4.59 15.40
CA ALA A 59 -15.40 3.56 16.29
C ALA A 59 -14.52 4.16 17.39
N TYR A 60 -13.65 5.11 17.02
CA TYR A 60 -12.80 5.81 17.98
C TYR A 60 -13.61 6.60 19.01
N VAL A 61 -14.66 7.33 18.59
CA VAL A 61 -15.54 8.06 19.50
C VAL A 61 -16.23 7.10 20.48
N ARG A 62 -16.78 5.98 20.00
CA ARG A 62 -17.37 4.94 20.86
C ARG A 62 -16.37 4.44 21.90
N ASN A 63 -15.17 4.05 21.46
CA ASN A 63 -14.14 3.52 22.36
C ASN A 63 -13.62 4.61 23.33
N SER A 64 -13.57 5.88 22.92
CA SER A 64 -13.12 7.00 23.77
C SER A 64 -14.12 7.36 24.87
N ALA A 65 -15.39 6.99 24.70
CA ALA A 65 -16.39 7.14 25.74
C ALA A 65 -16.15 6.13 26.89
N GLU A 66 -15.59 4.96 26.57
CA GLU A 66 -15.27 3.91 27.54
C GLU A 66 -13.86 4.05 28.13
N LEU A 67 -12.93 4.62 27.38
CA LEU A 67 -11.51 4.73 27.75
C LEU A 67 -11.12 6.19 28.03
N SER A 68 -11.05 6.56 29.31
CA SER A 68 -10.80 7.93 29.78
C SER A 68 -9.44 8.53 29.36
N PHE A 69 -8.47 7.71 28.94
CA PHE A 69 -7.17 8.17 28.45
C PHE A 69 -7.18 8.58 26.97
N MET A 70 -8.26 8.29 26.23
CA MET A 70 -8.36 8.67 24.83
C MET A 70 -9.00 10.06 24.68
N ARG A 71 -8.35 10.91 23.88
CA ARG A 71 -8.86 12.25 23.56
C ARG A 71 -10.14 12.13 22.74
N LYS A 72 -11.21 12.85 23.10
CA LYS A 72 -12.42 12.95 22.27
C LYS A 72 -12.15 13.76 21.00
N LEU A 73 -12.71 13.33 19.87
CA LEU A 73 -12.66 14.09 18.60
C LEU A 73 -13.73 15.18 18.59
N ALA A 74 -13.41 16.34 18.04
CA ALA A 74 -14.42 17.33 17.68
C ALA A 74 -15.25 16.88 16.46
N PRO A 75 -16.46 17.43 16.21
CA PRO A 75 -17.36 16.98 15.13
C PRO A 75 -16.73 16.93 13.73
N ASP A 76 -15.81 17.84 13.42
CA ASP A 76 -15.14 17.95 12.11
C ASP A 76 -13.68 17.45 12.15
N GLU A 77 -13.30 16.76 13.22
CA GLU A 77 -11.93 16.31 13.42
C GLU A 77 -11.76 14.84 13.10
N ASN A 78 -10.71 14.54 12.33
CA ASN A 78 -10.30 13.17 12.10
C ASN A 78 -9.45 12.63 13.26
N GLY A 79 -9.69 11.36 13.56
CA GLY A 79 -8.83 10.58 14.44
C GLY A 79 -7.40 10.48 13.92
N PRO A 80 -6.51 9.85 14.70
CA PRO A 80 -5.08 9.87 14.43
C PRO A 80 -4.62 9.00 13.25
N TRP A 81 -5.41 8.90 12.19
CA TRP A 81 -5.26 7.97 11.08
C TRP A 81 -4.17 8.39 10.11
N THR A 82 -3.62 7.39 9.43
CA THR A 82 -2.67 7.62 8.33
C THR A 82 -2.99 6.72 7.16
N ILE A 83 -2.92 7.33 5.98
CA ILE A 83 -2.99 6.66 4.70
C ILE A 83 -1.57 6.61 4.13
N LEU A 84 -1.11 5.41 3.80
CA LEU A 84 0.08 5.25 2.96
C LEU A 84 -0.40 5.33 1.51
N TRP A 85 0.25 6.15 0.69
CA TRP A 85 -0.18 6.31 -0.70
C TRP A 85 0.95 6.65 -1.65
N LYS A 86 0.72 6.37 -2.93
CA LYS A 86 1.65 6.69 -4.00
C LYS A 86 0.89 7.05 -5.27
N GLU A 87 1.34 8.10 -5.94
CA GLU A 87 0.93 8.45 -7.29
C GLU A 87 1.90 7.86 -8.31
N ILE A 88 1.37 7.27 -9.37
CA ILE A 88 2.14 6.59 -10.40
C ILE A 88 1.71 7.05 -11.80
N LYS A 89 2.72 7.44 -12.58
CA LYS A 89 2.74 7.71 -14.02
C LYS A 89 2.29 6.53 -14.90
N ASP A 90 1.14 6.53 -15.56
CA ASP A 90 0.82 5.54 -16.62
C ASP A 90 0.37 6.22 -17.92
N GLY A 91 1.34 6.68 -18.72
CA GLY A 91 1.05 7.53 -19.88
C GLY A 91 0.37 8.83 -19.45
N ASP A 92 -0.83 9.08 -19.97
CA ASP A 92 -1.67 10.22 -19.58
C ASP A 92 -2.58 9.90 -18.38
N ASN A 93 -2.64 8.64 -17.94
CA ASN A 93 -3.38 8.24 -16.75
C ASN A 93 -2.54 8.46 -15.49
N VAL A 94 -3.23 8.62 -14.37
CA VAL A 94 -2.63 8.61 -13.04
C VAL A 94 -3.18 7.43 -12.24
N VAL A 95 -2.29 6.58 -11.72
CA VAL A 95 -2.65 5.47 -10.83
C VAL A 95 -2.28 5.83 -9.40
N ILE A 96 -3.26 5.85 -8.50
CA ILE A 96 -3.05 6.07 -7.07
C ILE A 96 -3.20 4.73 -6.35
N ALA A 97 -2.11 4.25 -5.76
CA ALA A 97 -2.12 3.10 -4.87
C ALA A 97 -2.16 3.59 -3.42
N SER A 98 -3.05 3.07 -2.60
CA SER A 98 -3.19 3.52 -1.20
C SER A 98 -3.62 2.41 -0.25
N ILE A 99 -3.20 2.53 1.02
CA ILE A 99 -3.50 1.59 2.10
C ILE A 99 -3.81 2.40 3.36
N VAL A 100 -4.85 2.01 4.09
CA VAL A 100 -5.17 2.58 5.40
C VAL A 100 -4.98 1.54 6.49
N LEU A 101 -4.33 1.93 7.60
CA LEU A 101 -4.26 1.11 8.80
C LEU A 101 -5.56 1.26 9.58
N ASP A 102 -6.43 0.26 9.50
CA ASP A 102 -7.70 0.22 10.22
C ASP A 102 -7.78 -0.98 11.15
N ASN A 103 -7.65 -0.76 12.46
CA ASN A 103 -7.79 -1.81 13.48
C ASN A 103 -9.18 -1.85 14.12
N THR A 104 -10.19 -1.23 13.51
CA THR A 104 -11.48 -0.93 14.16
C THR A 104 -12.66 -1.80 13.70
N SER A 105 -12.48 -2.67 12.70
CA SER A 105 -13.57 -3.43 12.08
C SER A 105 -13.19 -4.87 11.74
N GLU A 106 -14.20 -5.71 11.49
CA GLU A 106 -14.05 -7.09 10.98
C GLU A 106 -13.35 -7.10 9.60
N ASP A 107 -13.59 -6.08 8.79
CA ASP A 107 -12.89 -5.85 7.52
C ASP A 107 -11.62 -5.02 7.68
N GLY A 108 -11.17 -4.78 8.91
CA GLY A 108 -9.94 -4.06 9.27
C GLY A 108 -8.69 -4.79 8.82
N CYS A 109 -7.53 -4.25 9.15
CA CYS A 109 -6.27 -4.97 9.08
C CYS A 109 -6.33 -6.21 9.97
N ALA A 110 -5.87 -7.34 9.44
CA ALA A 110 -5.60 -8.50 10.28
C ALA A 110 -4.51 -8.14 11.29
N ALA A 111 -4.80 -8.40 12.57
CA ALA A 111 -3.85 -8.26 13.65
C ALA A 111 -2.78 -9.36 13.55
N SER A 112 -1.86 -9.21 12.59
CA SER A 112 -0.49 -9.63 12.82
C SER A 112 -0.05 -8.97 14.13
N ALA A 113 0.55 -9.73 15.05
CA ALA A 113 0.65 -9.37 16.47
C ALA A 113 1.25 -7.97 16.67
N ASN A 114 0.39 -6.96 16.87
CA ASN A 114 0.76 -5.56 17.10
C ASN A 114 1.04 -5.30 18.59
N SER A 115 1.65 -6.25 19.30
CA SER A 115 2.18 -5.99 20.64
C SER A 115 3.63 -5.55 20.54
N SER A 116 4.07 -4.67 21.44
CA SER A 116 5.48 -4.29 21.62
C SER A 116 6.44 -5.48 21.89
N ALA A 117 5.92 -6.71 21.97
CA ALA A 117 6.64 -7.96 22.15
C ALA A 117 6.66 -8.87 20.90
N SER A 118 5.98 -8.49 19.81
CA SER A 118 5.98 -9.25 18.57
C SER A 118 7.25 -9.01 17.75
N ALA A 119 7.79 -10.08 17.17
CA ALA A 119 8.90 -9.99 16.23
C ALA A 119 8.49 -9.46 14.83
N VAL A 120 7.17 -9.32 14.60
CA VAL A 120 6.55 -8.87 13.35
C VAL A 120 6.13 -7.42 13.50
N SER A 121 6.62 -6.57 12.60
CA SER A 121 6.46 -5.11 12.66
C SER A 121 5.36 -4.55 11.75
N TRP A 122 4.72 -5.38 10.92
CA TRP A 122 3.70 -5.01 9.92
C TRP A 122 2.30 -5.50 10.26
N ALA A 123 1.29 -4.77 9.78
CA ALA A 123 -0.08 -5.25 9.77
C ALA A 123 -0.36 -6.01 8.46
N GLU A 124 -1.14 -7.08 8.57
CA GLU A 124 -1.50 -7.91 7.42
C GLU A 124 -2.91 -7.59 6.95
N ASP A 125 -3.19 -7.95 5.69
CA ASP A 125 -4.53 -7.86 5.11
C ASP A 125 -5.21 -6.53 5.43
N CYS A 126 -4.55 -5.40 5.16
CA CYS A 126 -5.12 -4.09 5.37
C CYS A 126 -5.96 -3.64 4.17
N PRO A 127 -7.02 -2.84 4.38
CA PRO A 127 -7.75 -2.24 3.27
C PRO A 127 -6.80 -1.45 2.37
N ALA A 128 -6.80 -1.79 1.09
CA ALA A 128 -6.05 -1.10 0.07
C ALA A 128 -6.96 -0.73 -1.10
N LYS A 129 -6.62 0.34 -1.81
CA LYS A 129 -7.38 0.82 -2.95
C LYS A 129 -6.41 1.26 -4.04
N ILE A 130 -6.73 0.86 -5.26
CA ILE A 130 -6.09 1.37 -6.48
C ILE A 130 -7.13 2.24 -7.19
N VAL A 131 -6.76 3.48 -7.50
CA VAL A 131 -7.62 4.39 -8.25
C VAL A 131 -6.90 4.85 -9.49
N THR A 132 -7.48 4.59 -10.65
CA THR A 132 -7.02 5.10 -11.94
C THR A 132 -7.81 6.35 -12.29
N ILE A 133 -7.11 7.45 -12.54
CA ILE A 133 -7.67 8.71 -13.01
C ILE A 133 -7.30 8.85 -14.48
N LEU A 134 -8.33 8.86 -15.34
CA LEU A 134 -8.17 9.04 -16.78
C LEU A 134 -7.95 10.54 -17.11
N PRO A 135 -7.45 10.87 -18.31
CA PRO A 135 -7.27 12.27 -18.75
C PRO A 135 -8.58 13.08 -18.75
N THR A 136 -9.72 12.39 -18.85
CA THR A 136 -11.07 12.98 -18.77
C THR A 136 -11.47 13.38 -17.35
N GLY A 137 -10.70 12.99 -16.33
CA GLY A 137 -11.03 13.11 -14.92
C GLY A 137 -11.91 11.98 -14.37
N GLU A 138 -12.31 11.01 -15.21
CA GLU A 138 -13.01 9.82 -14.75
C GLU A 138 -12.12 9.00 -13.80
N LYS A 139 -12.70 8.56 -12.68
CA LYS A 139 -12.02 7.78 -11.64
C LYS A 139 -12.56 6.35 -11.63
N LYS A 140 -11.68 5.37 -11.78
CA LYS A 140 -11.98 3.94 -11.59
C LYS A 140 -11.31 3.44 -10.34
N ALA A 141 -12.10 3.02 -9.35
CA ALA A 141 -11.60 2.53 -8.07
C ALA A 141 -11.73 1.02 -7.98
N GLN A 142 -10.69 0.38 -7.47
CA GLN A 142 -10.64 -1.06 -7.20
C GLN A 142 -10.20 -1.27 -5.75
N ASP A 143 -11.05 -1.92 -4.98
CA ASP A 143 -10.73 -2.35 -3.62
C ASP A 143 -9.88 -3.63 -3.64
N THR A 144 -8.94 -3.70 -2.71
CA THR A 144 -8.03 -4.83 -2.55
C THR A 144 -7.49 -4.87 -1.12
N ARG A 145 -6.47 -5.69 -0.89
CA ARG A 145 -5.84 -5.89 0.41
C ARG A 145 -4.32 -5.93 0.27
N ALA A 146 -3.60 -5.37 1.23
CA ALA A 146 -2.14 -5.35 1.24
C ALA A 146 -1.59 -5.33 2.66
N CYS A 147 -0.33 -5.70 2.85
CA CYS A 147 0.33 -5.45 4.12
C CYS A 147 0.62 -3.95 4.29
N TYR A 148 0.59 -3.51 5.54
CA TYR A 148 0.86 -2.13 5.93
C TYR A 148 2.06 -2.11 6.87
N GLN A 149 3.11 -1.40 6.46
CA GLN A 149 4.27 -1.11 7.29
C GLN A 149 4.51 0.39 7.40
N TRP A 150 4.38 0.91 8.61
CA TRP A 150 4.82 2.25 8.97
C TRP A 150 5.24 2.25 10.43
N PHE A 151 6.54 2.48 10.69
CA PHE A 151 7.02 2.55 12.06
C PHE A 151 6.97 3.99 12.58
N PRO A 152 6.51 4.18 13.83
CA PRO A 152 5.87 3.18 14.69
C PRO A 152 4.38 3.02 14.31
N LEU A 153 3.85 1.80 14.45
CA LEU A 153 2.42 1.55 14.30
C LEU A 153 1.68 2.25 15.46
N GLY A 154 1.25 3.49 15.26
CA GLY A 154 0.39 4.23 16.21
C GLY A 154 1.08 5.23 17.14
N SER A 155 2.40 5.41 17.07
CA SER A 155 3.09 6.52 17.75
C SER A 155 3.38 7.65 16.75
N ARG A 156 3.07 8.89 17.13
CA ARG A 156 3.20 10.06 16.24
C ARG A 156 4.55 10.77 16.37
N GLY A 157 5.47 10.20 17.14
CA GLY A 157 6.72 10.84 17.53
C GLY A 157 7.99 10.06 17.25
N ASP A 158 7.91 8.75 16.99
CA ASP A 158 9.12 7.99 16.72
C ASP A 158 9.57 8.19 15.27
N LEU A 159 10.89 8.24 15.08
CA LEU A 159 11.49 8.34 13.76
C LEU A 159 11.18 7.07 12.97
N ALA A 160 10.92 7.22 11.67
CA ALA A 160 10.77 6.07 10.79
C ALA A 160 12.06 5.23 10.84
N GLU A 161 11.97 4.01 11.34
CA GLU A 161 13.06 3.04 11.29
C GLU A 161 13.45 2.84 9.83
N PRO A 162 14.69 3.15 9.40
CA PRO A 162 15.06 3.25 7.98
C PRO A 162 14.77 1.98 7.17
N ASP A 163 14.69 0.85 7.86
CA ASP A 163 14.59 -0.51 7.34
C ASP A 163 13.16 -1.08 7.32
N GLU A 164 12.16 -0.26 7.65
CA GLU A 164 10.75 -0.61 7.77
C GLU A 164 9.92 0.27 6.83
N ARG A 165 9.44 -0.29 5.71
CA ARG A 165 8.81 0.48 4.61
C ARG A 165 7.68 -0.27 3.92
N THR A 166 6.73 0.49 3.39
CA THR A 166 5.73 0.01 2.43
C THR A 166 6.01 0.60 1.05
N TYR A 167 5.87 -0.22 0.02
CA TYR A 167 6.11 0.14 -1.38
C TYR A 167 4.90 -0.17 -2.24
N ALA A 168 4.73 0.63 -3.29
CA ALA A 168 3.85 0.33 -4.41
C ALA A 168 4.63 0.57 -5.71
N THR A 169 4.83 -0.48 -6.51
CA THR A 169 5.41 -0.37 -7.86
C THR A 169 4.35 -0.67 -8.90
N TYR A 170 4.57 -0.19 -10.12
CA TYR A 170 3.68 -0.45 -11.25
C TYR A 170 4.47 -1.06 -12.40
N ASP A 171 3.90 -2.11 -12.99
CA ASP A 171 4.33 -2.65 -14.27
C ASP A 171 3.33 -2.19 -15.35
N PRO A 172 3.74 -1.29 -16.26
CA PRO A 172 2.85 -0.81 -17.33
C PRO A 172 2.56 -1.86 -18.40
N SER A 173 3.44 -2.86 -18.58
CA SER A 173 3.24 -3.93 -19.56
C SER A 173 2.20 -4.94 -19.10
N GLU A 174 2.17 -5.23 -17.80
CA GLU A 174 1.20 -6.12 -17.16
C GLU A 174 0.03 -5.37 -16.51
N ARG A 175 0.02 -4.04 -16.60
CA ARG A 175 -0.90 -3.13 -15.91
C ARG A 175 -1.13 -3.52 -14.45
N THR A 176 -0.06 -3.84 -13.74
CA THR A 176 -0.13 -4.45 -12.40
C THR A 176 0.53 -3.57 -11.35
N VAL A 177 -0.18 -3.33 -10.24
CA VAL A 177 0.39 -2.71 -9.04
C VAL A 177 0.90 -3.80 -8.09
N SER A 178 2.14 -3.69 -7.63
CA SER A 178 2.75 -4.58 -6.64
C SER A 178 2.90 -3.85 -5.31
N PHE A 179 2.14 -4.28 -4.30
CA PHE A 179 2.32 -3.86 -2.91
C PHE A 179 3.34 -4.75 -2.23
N ARG A 180 4.30 -4.14 -1.51
CA ARG A 180 5.35 -4.86 -0.79
C ARG A 180 5.69 -4.14 0.51
N VAL A 181 6.24 -4.88 1.47
CA VAL A 181 6.83 -4.30 2.68
C VAL A 181 8.23 -4.83 2.94
N THR A 182 9.02 -4.03 3.64
CA THR A 182 10.29 -4.46 4.24
C THR A 182 10.16 -4.48 5.76
N ALA A 183 10.78 -5.48 6.37
CA ALA A 183 10.99 -5.57 7.81
C ALA A 183 12.44 -5.94 8.08
N LYS A 184 13.11 -5.22 8.97
CA LYS A 184 14.56 -5.36 9.25
C LYS A 184 15.39 -5.35 7.97
N GLY A 185 15.02 -4.49 7.02
CA GLY A 185 15.72 -4.28 5.76
C GLY A 185 15.52 -5.39 4.73
N LYS A 186 14.59 -6.33 4.97
CA LYS A 186 14.32 -7.47 4.09
C LYS A 186 12.87 -7.51 3.64
N PHE A 187 12.64 -7.94 2.40
CA PHE A 187 11.29 -8.15 1.89
C PHE A 187 10.58 -9.27 2.64
N VAL A 188 9.36 -8.95 3.07
CA VAL A 188 8.44 -9.93 3.60
C VAL A 188 7.70 -10.55 2.42
N ARG A 189 8.13 -11.74 1.97
CA ARG A 189 7.57 -12.38 0.77
C ARG A 189 6.07 -12.66 0.89
N SER A 190 5.58 -12.99 2.09
CA SER A 190 4.15 -13.20 2.36
C SER A 190 3.31 -11.94 2.16
N CYS A 191 3.93 -10.76 2.13
CA CYS A 191 3.28 -9.48 1.95
C CYS A 191 3.34 -8.93 0.53
N THR A 192 3.93 -9.67 -0.42
CA THR A 192 3.88 -9.27 -1.82
C THR A 192 2.49 -9.54 -2.37
N LYS A 193 1.80 -8.47 -2.77
CA LYS A 193 0.50 -8.55 -3.44
C LYS A 193 0.55 -7.87 -4.79
N ASN A 194 0.27 -8.61 -5.84
CA ASN A 194 0.11 -8.09 -7.19
C ASN A 194 -1.37 -7.96 -7.53
N VAL A 195 -1.75 -6.82 -8.11
CA VAL A 195 -3.13 -6.50 -8.46
C VAL A 195 -3.16 -5.88 -9.85
N GLU A 196 -3.84 -6.54 -10.77
CA GLU A 196 -4.10 -6.01 -12.11
C GLU A 196 -5.07 -4.82 -12.03
N VAL A 197 -4.73 -3.74 -12.74
CA VAL A 197 -5.49 -2.49 -12.80
C VAL A 197 -6.50 -2.58 -13.94
N ARG A 198 -7.79 -2.54 -13.58
CA ARG A 198 -8.91 -2.63 -14.53
C ARG A 198 -9.38 -1.26 -15.03
#